data_AF-A0A2V2ES60-F1
#
_entry.id   AF-A0A2V2ES60-F1
#
_cell.length_a   1.000
_cell.length_b   1.000
_cell.length_c   1.000
_cell.angle_alpha   90.00
_cell.angle_beta   90.00
_cell.angle_gamma   90.00
#
_symmetry.space_group_name_H-M   'P 1'
#
loop_
_entity.id
_entity.type
_entity.pdbx_description
1 polymer ?
#
loop_
_entity_poly.entity_id
_entity_poly.type
_entity_poly.pdbx_seq_one_letter_code
_entity_poly.pdbx_strand_id
1 'polypeptide(L)'
;IHWMILHTPLKITEHHHHDALDLFPDYKRTIPFGTGTSICYNYLDYRFFNPTENTYQLLTWVTEQYLCGELRAEKRQEYTYHIKAEDEYFSLEDDGVYRNGAIYRTIIDPSSGNAVEKELIRQNHALVAYDTSKLVLVDRRIKCVDETAK
;
A
#
# COMPACT_ATOMS: atom_id res chain seq x y z
N ILE A 1 -6.28 4.69 -9.48
CA ILE A 1 -5.86 3.69 -10.50
C ILE A 1 -5.14 2.52 -9.84
N HIS A 2 -4.03 2.74 -9.12
CA HIS A 2 -3.27 1.66 -8.45
C HIS A 2 -4.14 0.65 -7.69
N TRP A 3 -5.04 1.15 -6.85
CA TRP A 3 -6.00 0.30 -6.13
C TRP A 3 -6.80 -0.64 -7.03
N MET A 4 -7.28 -0.19 -8.19
CA MET A 4 -8.01 -1.04 -9.15
C MET A 4 -7.08 -2.08 -9.77
N ILE A 5 -5.85 -1.70 -10.12
CA ILE A 5 -4.84 -2.60 -10.72
C ILE A 5 -4.46 -3.73 -9.75
N LEU A 6 -4.33 -3.43 -8.45
CA LEU A 6 -4.07 -4.46 -7.43
C LEU A 6 -5.14 -5.56 -7.39
N HIS A 7 -6.36 -5.29 -7.87
CA HIS A 7 -7.47 -6.23 -7.94
C HIS A 7 -7.58 -6.95 -9.30
N THR A 8 -6.50 -7.02 -10.07
CA THR A 8 -6.45 -7.65 -11.39
C THR A 8 -5.15 -8.43 -11.59
N PRO A 9 -5.07 -9.32 -12.60
CA PRO A 9 -3.82 -9.98 -13.01
C PRO A 9 -2.84 -9.04 -13.74
N LEU A 10 -3.18 -7.75 -13.90
CA LEU A 10 -2.27 -6.77 -14.47
C LEU A 10 -1.04 -6.61 -13.58
N LYS A 11 0.12 -6.43 -14.22
CA LYS A 11 1.41 -6.38 -13.52
C LYS A 11 1.92 -4.94 -13.47
N ILE A 12 2.18 -4.48 -12.25
CA ILE A 12 2.81 -3.19 -12.00
C ILE A 12 4.31 -3.34 -12.25
N THR A 13 4.86 -2.53 -13.14
CA THR A 13 6.29 -2.56 -13.51
C THR A 13 7.07 -1.36 -12.98
N GLU A 14 6.37 -0.30 -12.61
CA GLU A 14 6.96 0.91 -12.06
C GLU A 14 5.97 1.54 -11.11
N HIS A 15 6.42 1.85 -9.89
CA HIS A 15 5.59 2.51 -8.91
C HIS A 15 6.45 3.34 -7.96
N HIS A 16 6.49 4.65 -8.18
CA HIS A 16 7.16 5.59 -7.30
C HIS A 16 6.15 6.13 -6.29
N HIS A 17 6.52 6.07 -5.02
CA HIS A 17 5.71 6.56 -3.93
C HIS A 17 6.45 7.63 -3.15
N HIS A 18 5.70 8.58 -2.59
CA HIS A 18 6.21 9.64 -1.74
C HIS A 18 5.78 9.45 -0.29
N ASP A 19 5.70 8.20 0.16
CA ASP A 19 5.10 7.85 1.45
C ASP A 19 6.15 7.68 2.55
N ALA A 20 7.29 8.35 2.40
CA ALA A 20 8.28 8.48 3.48
C ALA A 20 7.74 9.30 4.66
N LEU A 21 6.57 9.95 4.51
CA LEU A 21 5.91 10.75 5.52
C LEU A 21 4.46 10.29 5.72
N ASP A 22 4.09 10.04 6.97
CA ASP A 22 2.70 9.88 7.40
C ASP A 22 2.20 11.22 7.96
N LEU A 23 1.52 11.98 7.10
CA LEU A 23 1.20 13.39 7.35
C LEU A 23 -0.01 13.61 8.25
N PHE A 24 -0.88 12.62 8.39
CA PHE A 24 -2.12 12.76 9.14
C PHE A 24 -2.54 11.44 9.79
N PRO A 25 -3.10 11.50 11.01
CA PRO A 25 -3.57 10.31 11.70
C PRO A 25 -4.72 9.66 10.93
N ASP A 26 -4.88 8.35 11.11
CA ASP A 26 -5.97 7.62 10.48
C ASP A 26 -7.34 8.09 10.99
N TYR A 27 -8.26 8.31 10.05
CA TYR A 27 -9.67 8.54 10.36
C TYR A 27 -10.55 7.64 9.50
N LYS A 28 -11.07 6.57 10.10
CA LYS A 28 -11.96 5.58 9.44
C LYS A 28 -11.42 5.07 8.10
N ARG A 29 -10.11 4.79 8.05
CA ARG A 29 -9.44 4.28 6.85
C ARG A 29 -10.01 2.91 6.47
N THR A 30 -10.47 2.78 5.22
CA THR A 30 -10.96 1.52 4.63
C THR A 30 -9.97 0.89 3.66
N ILE A 31 -8.97 1.66 3.22
CA ILE A 31 -7.95 1.27 2.26
C ILE A 31 -6.59 1.26 2.97
N PRO A 32 -5.77 0.19 2.91
CA PRO A 32 -4.48 0.10 3.59
C PRO A 32 -3.57 1.32 3.40
N PHE A 33 -2.79 1.67 4.43
CA PHE A 33 -1.75 2.69 4.29
C PHE A 33 -0.69 2.25 3.27
N GLY A 34 -0.25 3.18 2.42
CA GLY A 34 0.75 2.91 1.38
C GLY A 34 0.19 2.34 0.07
N THR A 35 -1.14 2.20 -0.08
CA THR A 35 -1.77 1.89 -1.39
C THR A 35 -2.32 3.14 -2.09
N GLY A 36 -2.10 4.31 -1.51
CA GLY A 36 -2.26 5.59 -2.21
C GLY A 36 -1.11 5.79 -3.20
N THR A 37 -1.23 6.76 -4.11
CA THR A 37 -0.10 7.14 -4.95
C THR A 37 -0.11 8.64 -5.09
N SER A 38 0.98 9.26 -4.66
CA SER A 38 1.26 10.67 -4.93
C SER A 38 1.89 10.77 -6.32
N ILE A 39 1.41 11.71 -7.14
CA ILE A 39 1.98 11.99 -8.46
C ILE A 39 2.93 13.18 -8.28
N CYS A 40 4.22 12.98 -8.51
CA CYS A 40 5.23 14.04 -8.53
C CYS A 40 5.48 14.55 -9.94
N TYR A 41 5.48 13.68 -10.96
CA TYR A 41 5.65 14.07 -12.36
C TYR A 41 4.96 13.13 -13.35
N ASN A 42 4.37 13.69 -14.41
CA ASN A 42 3.44 13.02 -15.31
C ASN A 42 3.96 11.80 -16.10
N TYR A 43 5.23 11.41 -16.00
CA TYR A 43 5.82 10.28 -16.75
C TYR A 43 6.62 9.27 -15.92
N LEU A 44 6.70 9.47 -14.60
CA LEU A 44 7.67 8.79 -13.75
C LEU A 44 7.05 7.97 -12.62
N ASP A 45 5.73 8.04 -12.40
CA ASP A 45 5.22 7.57 -11.10
C ASP A 45 4.56 6.19 -11.14
N TYR A 46 4.02 5.77 -12.29
CA TYR A 46 3.21 4.56 -12.35
C TYR A 46 3.15 3.93 -13.74
N ARG A 47 3.60 2.68 -13.85
CA ARG A 47 3.43 1.85 -15.05
C ARG A 47 2.95 0.46 -14.69
N PHE A 48 2.08 -0.04 -15.53
CA PHE A 48 1.62 -1.43 -15.48
C PHE A 48 1.44 -1.92 -16.91
N PHE A 49 1.47 -3.24 -17.09
CA PHE A 49 1.16 -3.88 -18.36
C PHE A 49 0.17 -5.02 -18.17
N ASN A 50 -0.46 -5.39 -19.28
CA ASN A 50 -1.37 -6.53 -19.35
C ASN A 50 -0.63 -7.76 -19.88
N PRO A 51 -0.27 -8.73 -19.01
CA PRO A 51 0.34 -9.99 -19.45
C PRO A 51 -0.69 -11.02 -19.93
N THR A 52 -1.98 -10.67 -20.00
CA THR A 52 -3.07 -11.63 -20.25
C THR A 52 -3.68 -11.45 -21.64
N GLU A 53 -4.38 -12.48 -22.10
CA GLU A 53 -5.18 -12.44 -23.34
C GLU A 53 -6.54 -11.74 -23.17
N ASN A 54 -6.85 -11.22 -21.98
CA ASN A 54 -8.10 -10.51 -21.71
C ASN A 54 -7.91 -9.01 -22.03
N THR A 55 -8.90 -8.40 -22.67
CA THR A 55 -8.88 -6.97 -22.96
C THR A 55 -9.41 -6.19 -21.76
N TYR A 56 -8.69 -5.15 -21.34
CA TYR A 56 -9.10 -4.27 -20.24
C TYR A 56 -9.39 -2.86 -20.73
N GLN A 57 -10.37 -2.22 -20.10
CA GLN A 57 -10.69 -0.81 -20.30
C GLN A 57 -10.60 -0.10 -18.95
N LEU A 58 -9.70 0.89 -18.86
CA LEU A 58 -9.63 1.81 -17.74
C LEU A 58 -10.44 3.06 -18.08
N LEU A 59 -11.48 3.33 -17.31
CA LEU A 59 -12.26 4.56 -17.39
C LEU A 59 -11.96 5.43 -16.18
N THR A 60 -11.81 6.72 -16.43
CA THR A 60 -11.68 7.73 -15.37
C THR A 60 -12.50 8.95 -15.75
N TRP A 61 -13.24 9.49 -14.80
CA TRP A 61 -14.04 10.69 -14.99
C TRP A 61 -14.15 11.46 -13.68
N VAL A 62 -14.56 12.72 -13.78
CA VAL A 62 -14.85 13.54 -12.61
C VAL A 62 -16.34 13.82 -12.55
N THR A 63 -16.86 13.87 -11.34
CA THR A 63 -18.17 14.42 -11.01
C THR A 63 -17.96 15.75 -10.29
N GLU A 64 -19.04 16.42 -9.87
CA GLU A 64 -18.91 17.64 -9.06
C GLU A 64 -18.14 17.42 -7.75
N GLN A 65 -18.17 16.20 -7.20
CA GLN A 65 -17.64 15.90 -5.86
C GLN A 65 -16.47 14.92 -5.86
N TYR A 66 -16.33 14.10 -6.89
CA TYR A 66 -15.42 12.95 -6.86
C TYR A 66 -14.66 12.76 -8.16
N LEU A 67 -13.39 12.36 -8.02
CA LEU A 67 -12.66 11.64 -9.06
C LEU A 67 -13.08 10.17 -9.02
N CYS A 68 -13.59 9.67 -10.14
CA CYS A 68 -14.10 8.33 -10.28
C CYS A 68 -13.21 7.50 -11.22
N GLY A 69 -13.21 6.19 -11.00
CA GLY A 69 -12.51 5.25 -11.87
C GLY A 69 -13.20 3.90 -11.90
N GLU A 70 -13.12 3.24 -13.05
CA GLU A 70 -13.62 1.89 -13.27
C GLU A 70 -12.63 1.11 -14.13
N LEU A 71 -12.40 -0.15 -13.78
CA LEU A 71 -11.59 -1.07 -14.58
C LEU A 71 -12.48 -2.23 -15.03
N ARG A 72 -12.73 -2.27 -16.33
CA ARG A 72 -13.53 -3.32 -16.97
C ARG A 72 -12.62 -4.35 -17.61
N ALA A 73 -13.14 -5.57 -17.71
CA ALA A 73 -12.52 -6.65 -18.46
C ALA A 73 -13.56 -7.26 -19.42
N GLU A 74 -13.12 -7.63 -20.61
CA GLU A 74 -13.99 -8.28 -21.61
C GLU A 74 -14.50 -9.64 -21.11
N LYS A 75 -13.61 -10.44 -20.52
CA LYS A 75 -13.93 -11.74 -19.94
C LYS A 75 -13.89 -11.70 -18.43
N ARG A 76 -14.64 -12.61 -17.80
CA ARG A 76 -14.60 -12.82 -16.34
C ARG A 76 -13.18 -13.14 -15.89
N GLN A 77 -12.78 -12.55 -14.77
CA GLN A 77 -11.50 -12.83 -14.13
C GLN A 77 -11.46 -14.25 -13.58
N GLU A 78 -10.33 -14.93 -13.77
CA GLU A 78 -10.11 -16.29 -13.24
C GLU A 78 -10.05 -16.29 -11.71
N TYR A 79 -9.40 -15.26 -11.13
CA TYR A 79 -9.19 -15.12 -9.69
C TYR A 79 -9.83 -13.85 -9.14
N THR A 80 -10.10 -13.86 -7.83
CA THR A 80 -10.37 -12.65 -7.04
C THR A 80 -9.15 -12.30 -6.19
N TYR A 81 -9.06 -11.04 -5.77
CA TYR A 81 -7.87 -10.51 -5.11
C TYR A 81 -8.28 -9.78 -3.84
N HIS A 82 -7.60 -10.04 -2.73
CA HIS A 82 -7.78 -9.32 -1.48
C HIS A 82 -6.48 -8.62 -1.08
N ILE A 83 -6.57 -7.32 -0.83
CA ILE A 83 -5.44 -6.49 -0.39
C ILE A 83 -5.59 -6.21 1.10
N LYS A 84 -4.54 -6.51 1.88
CA LYS A 84 -4.55 -6.32 3.34
C LYS A 84 -3.24 -5.72 3.82
N ALA A 85 -3.35 -4.87 4.84
CA ALA A 85 -2.22 -4.52 5.68
C ALA A 85 -2.01 -5.62 6.74
N GLU A 86 -0.77 -5.94 7.01
CA GLU A 86 -0.33 -6.86 8.06
C GLU A 86 0.87 -6.25 8.78
N ASP A 87 1.16 -6.74 10.00
CA ASP A 87 2.29 -6.32 10.82
C ASP A 87 2.35 -4.80 11.03
N GLU A 88 1.20 -4.15 11.25
CA GLU A 88 1.14 -2.71 11.48
C GLU A 88 1.57 -2.34 12.91
N TYR A 89 2.56 -1.46 13.04
CA TYR A 89 3.01 -0.94 14.33
C TYR A 89 3.69 0.43 14.17
N PHE A 90 3.84 1.14 15.30
CA PHE A 90 4.66 2.33 15.37
C PHE A 90 5.98 2.02 16.09
N SER A 91 7.11 2.45 15.55
CA SER A 91 8.41 2.37 16.20
C SER A 91 8.87 3.75 16.66
N LEU A 92 9.51 3.80 17.83
CA LEU A 92 10.33 4.95 18.24
C LEU A 92 11.78 4.65 17.86
N GLU A 93 12.35 5.49 17.02
CA GLU A 93 13.71 5.40 16.48
C GLU A 93 14.50 6.67 16.82
N ASP A 94 15.79 6.70 16.50
CA ASP A 94 16.68 7.76 16.99
C ASP A 94 16.32 9.15 16.43
N ASP A 95 15.71 9.20 15.24
CA ASP A 95 15.35 10.41 14.51
C ASP A 95 13.83 10.68 14.44
N GLY A 96 12.99 9.81 15.01
CA GLY A 96 11.55 10.03 15.03
C GLY A 96 10.70 8.81 15.32
N VAL A 97 9.41 8.96 15.10
CA VAL A 97 8.43 7.87 15.18
C VAL A 97 8.05 7.45 13.77
N TYR A 98 8.06 6.15 13.50
CA TYR A 98 7.73 5.61 12.19
C TYR A 98 6.48 4.74 12.25
N ARG A 99 5.63 4.85 11.23
CA ARG A 99 4.57 3.89 10.93
C ARG A 99 5.13 2.79 10.06
N ASN A 100 4.96 1.55 10.50
CA ASN A 100 5.45 0.35 9.84
C ASN A 100 4.28 -0.55 9.46
N GLY A 101 4.50 -1.39 8.45
CA GLY A 101 3.57 -2.44 8.08
C GLY A 101 3.92 -3.06 6.73
N ALA A 102 3.18 -4.07 6.33
CA ALA A 102 3.32 -4.71 5.03
C ALA A 102 1.96 -4.78 4.34
N ILE A 103 1.94 -4.52 3.04
CA ILE A 103 0.75 -4.71 2.20
C ILE A 103 0.92 -6.03 1.46
N TYR A 104 -0.05 -6.92 1.63
CA TYR A 104 -0.12 -8.19 0.91
C TYR A 104 -1.30 -8.22 -0.04
N ARG A 105 -1.10 -8.89 -1.17
CA ARG A 105 -2.14 -9.32 -2.11
C ARG A 105 -2.33 -10.82 -1.98
N THR A 106 -3.54 -11.25 -1.63
CA THR A 106 -3.92 -12.66 -1.67
C THR A 106 -4.75 -12.92 -2.92
N ILE A 107 -4.34 -13.89 -3.72
CA ILE A 107 -5.07 -14.38 -4.89
C ILE A 107 -5.97 -15.53 -4.44
N ILE A 108 -7.25 -15.48 -4.79
CA ILE A 108 -8.27 -16.42 -4.35
C ILE A 108 -8.92 -17.04 -5.56
N ASP A 109 -9.02 -18.37 -5.56
CA ASP A 109 -9.83 -19.10 -6.53
C ASP A 109 -11.31 -18.95 -6.15
N PRO A 110 -12.14 -18.31 -6.98
CA PRO A 110 -13.54 -18.08 -6.65
C PRO A 110 -14.38 -19.36 -6.66
N SER A 111 -13.90 -20.45 -7.27
CA SER A 111 -14.63 -21.73 -7.30
C SER A 111 -14.50 -22.50 -6.00
N SER A 112 -13.31 -22.50 -5.39
CA SER A 112 -13.03 -23.20 -4.14
C SER A 112 -13.03 -22.30 -2.90
N GLY A 113 -12.84 -20.98 -3.08
CA GLY A 113 -12.65 -20.01 -2.01
C GLY A 113 -11.26 -20.03 -1.37
N ASN A 114 -10.36 -20.89 -1.86
CA ASN A 114 -9.02 -21.05 -1.29
C ASN A 114 -8.06 -19.96 -1.76
N ALA A 115 -7.13 -19.58 -0.88
CA ALA A 115 -5.99 -18.77 -1.27
C ALA A 115 -5.03 -19.61 -2.14
N VAL A 116 -4.74 -19.11 -3.32
CA VAL A 116 -3.82 -19.71 -4.30
C VAL A 116 -2.41 -19.17 -4.08
N GLU A 117 -2.31 -17.88 -3.81
CA GLU A 117 -1.02 -17.20 -3.64
C GLU A 117 -1.17 -16.02 -2.67
N LYS A 118 -0.09 -15.70 -1.96
CA LYS A 118 0.03 -14.49 -1.16
C LYS A 118 1.35 -13.80 -1.51
N GLU A 119 1.24 -12.57 -1.99
CA GLU A 119 2.35 -11.77 -2.49
C GLU A 119 2.54 -10.54 -1.61
N LEU A 120 3.78 -10.27 -1.21
CA LEU A 120 4.15 -8.99 -0.60
C LEU A 120 4.19 -7.92 -1.69
N ILE A 121 3.27 -6.98 -1.63
CA ILE A 121 3.24 -5.83 -2.55
C ILE A 121 4.22 -4.78 -2.08
N ARG A 122 4.29 -4.54 -0.76
CA ARG A 122 5.10 -3.45 -0.22
C ARG A 122 5.35 -3.59 1.28
N GLN A 123 6.51 -3.08 1.72
CA GLN A 123 6.75 -2.72 3.12
C GLN A 123 6.69 -1.21 3.29
N ASN A 124 5.98 -0.77 4.33
CA ASN A 124 5.83 0.61 4.72
C ASN A 124 6.77 0.91 5.88
N HIS A 125 7.43 2.06 5.78
CA HIS A 125 8.24 2.66 6.84
C HIS A 125 8.21 4.17 6.60
N ALA A 126 7.29 4.84 7.31
CA ALA A 126 6.95 6.24 7.06
C ALA A 126 7.10 7.07 8.34
N LEU A 127 7.83 8.18 8.27
CA LEU A 127 8.03 9.08 9.41
C LEU A 127 6.70 9.80 9.73
N VAL A 128 6.28 9.71 10.98
CA VAL A 128 5.03 10.31 11.48
C VAL A 128 5.22 11.81 11.70
N ALA A 129 4.44 12.62 10.99
CA ALA A 129 4.53 14.08 11.02
C ALA A 129 3.37 14.76 11.79
N TYR A 130 2.70 14.03 12.68
CA TYR A 130 1.64 14.52 13.55
C TYR A 130 1.92 14.16 15.02
N ASP A 131 1.08 14.62 15.94
CA ASP A 131 1.24 14.36 17.38
C ASP A 131 1.22 12.85 17.68
N THR A 132 2.33 12.36 18.23
CA THR A 132 2.57 10.94 18.54
C THR A 132 2.25 10.57 19.99
N SER A 133 1.83 11.53 20.83
CA SER A 133 1.62 11.34 22.27
C SER A 133 0.62 10.24 22.64
N LYS A 134 -0.27 9.86 21.71
CA LYS A 134 -1.32 8.85 21.90
C LYS A 134 -1.01 7.50 21.22
N LEU A 135 0.15 7.37 20.56
CA LEU A 135 0.50 6.16 19.84
C LEU A 135 1.13 5.12 20.78
N VAL A 136 0.86 3.84 20.53
CA VAL A 136 1.57 2.73 21.18
C VAL A 136 2.83 2.46 20.39
N LEU A 137 3.99 2.63 21.03
CA LEU A 137 5.31 2.60 20.37
C LEU A 137 6.11 1.36 20.76
N VAL A 138 6.79 0.78 19.79
CA VAL A 138 7.86 -0.19 19.99
C VAL A 138 9.19 0.56 20.00
N ASP A 139 9.90 0.58 21.14
CA ASP A 139 11.20 1.26 21.23
C ASP A 139 12.27 0.46 20.49
N ARG A 140 12.90 1.09 19.48
CA ARG A 140 13.95 0.51 18.62
C ARG A 140 15.23 1.33 18.61
N ARG A 141 15.34 2.33 19.48
CA ARG A 141 16.56 3.13 19.61
C ARG A 141 17.73 2.28 20.06
N ILE A 142 18.93 2.60 19.56
CA ILE A 142 20.14 1.90 19.99
C ILE A 142 20.39 2.27 21.45
N LYS A 143 20.33 1.27 22.34
CA LYS A 143 20.81 1.47 23.70
C LYS A 143 22.33 1.52 23.66
N CYS A 144 22.92 2.72 23.74
CA CYS A 144 24.32 2.85 24.13
C CYS A 144 24.47 2.16 25.50
N VAL A 145 25.16 1.03 25.51
CA VAL A 145 25.65 0.45 26.75
C VAL A 145 26.86 1.31 27.12
N ASP A 146 26.70 2.17 28.13
CA ASP A 146 27.82 2.87 28.73
C ASP A 146 28.72 1.83 29.42
N GLU A 147 29.68 1.29 28.68
CA GLU A 147 30.88 0.69 29.27
C GLU A 147 31.79 1.83 29.79
N THR A 148 31.39 2.42 30.92
CA THR A 148 32.34 3.11 31.80
C THR A 148 32.45 2.34 33.11
N ALA A 149 33.03 1.15 33.01
CA ALA A 149 33.74 0.54 34.13
C ALA A 149 35.20 1.02 34.06
N LYS A 150 35.53 2.05 34.84
CA LYS A 150 36.87 2.28 35.41
C LYS A 150 36.75 3.09 36.68
#